data_AF-A0A950RWU9-F1
#
_entry.id   AF-A0A950RWU9-F1
#
_cell.length_a   1.000
_cell.length_b   1.000
_cell.length_c   1.000
_cell.angle_alpha   90.00
_cell.angle_beta   90.00
_cell.angle_gamma   90.00
#
_symmetry.space_group_name_H-M   'P 1'
#
loop_
_entity.id
_entity.type
_entity.pdbx_description
1 polymer ?
#
loop_
_entity_poly.entity_id
_entity_poly.type
_entity_poly.pdbx_seq_one_letter_code
_entity_poly.pdbx_strand_id
1 'polypeptide(L)'
;MAGASQLSIPVILGTPRQGRLSEHVARVMVEQLCKRGHVVTTLVDVRKLDLSSMDAGEAIKDAGFSESMLRADGLVIVAPEYNHGYPGILKHVLDSNLKEYIHKPVGLCGVSAGGFGGTRVVESLLPVMRELGMVSIFWDVNVSSAGKAFDESGNLLDQALPRRIDKMLGELVWMARVLRYGRDNVAVSDPSTSMMCSACGAPMNQHAQKVDFSSPRTADPVFYGTLQEIHQCAGCGNVQMRPAVAAQ
;
A
#
# COMPACT_ATOMS: atom_id res chain seq x y z
N MET A 1 29.83 -0.61 -5.23
CA MET A 1 28.57 -0.88 -4.50
C MET A 1 28.02 0.46 -4.05
N ALA A 2 26.88 0.90 -4.59
CA ALA A 2 26.23 2.12 -4.12
C ALA A 2 25.97 1.99 -2.62
N GLY A 3 26.44 2.97 -1.83
CA GLY A 3 26.30 2.95 -0.37
C GLY A 3 24.85 2.69 -0.01
N ALA A 4 24.61 1.72 0.88
CA ALA A 4 23.26 1.28 1.22
C ALA A 4 22.51 2.43 1.91
N SER A 5 21.78 3.23 1.13
CA SER A 5 20.86 4.23 1.66
C SER A 5 19.83 3.51 2.53
N GLN A 6 19.66 4.02 3.74
CA GLN A 6 18.78 3.46 4.75
C GLN A 6 17.36 3.32 4.17
N LEU A 7 16.69 2.20 4.44
CA LEU A 7 15.31 1.96 4.02
C LEU A 7 14.34 2.53 5.05
N SER A 8 13.26 3.17 4.63
CA SER A 8 12.17 3.55 5.54
C SER A 8 11.05 2.50 5.52
N ILE A 9 10.78 1.85 6.66
CA ILE A 9 9.70 0.85 6.79
C ILE A 9 8.84 1.17 8.02
N PRO A 10 7.78 1.99 7.88
CA PRO A 10 6.82 2.24 8.96
C PRO A 10 5.99 0.99 9.29
N VAL A 11 5.58 0.88 10.56
CA VAL A 11 4.66 -0.14 11.06
C VAL A 11 3.33 0.53 11.41
N ILE A 12 2.25 0.15 10.73
CA ILE A 12 0.90 0.68 10.95
C ILE A 12 0.16 -0.21 11.96
N LEU A 13 -0.25 0.36 13.09
CA LEU A 13 -1.08 -0.30 14.10
C LEU A 13 -2.56 -0.07 13.80
N GLY A 14 -3.23 -1.07 13.23
CA GLY A 14 -4.49 -0.90 12.51
C GLY A 14 -5.77 -0.72 13.33
N THR A 15 -5.74 -0.44 14.64
CA THR A 15 -6.99 -0.21 15.39
C THR A 15 -6.82 0.86 16.46
N PRO A 16 -7.85 1.69 16.71
CA PRO A 16 -7.84 2.70 17.75
C PRO A 16 -8.36 2.20 19.10
N ARG A 17 -8.83 0.94 19.18
CA ARG A 17 -9.40 0.40 20.42
C ARG A 17 -8.45 0.55 21.60
N GLN A 18 -8.99 0.92 22.76
CA GLN A 18 -8.26 0.94 24.01
C GLN A 18 -7.95 -0.48 24.47
N GLY A 19 -6.78 -0.69 25.10
CA GLY A 19 -6.34 -2.01 25.57
C GLY A 19 -6.10 -3.05 24.46
N ARG A 20 -5.86 -2.61 23.22
CA ARG A 20 -5.66 -3.51 22.08
C ARG A 20 -4.35 -4.30 22.20
N LEU A 21 -4.46 -5.61 22.07
CA LEU A 21 -3.29 -6.51 22.14
C LEU A 21 -2.38 -6.42 20.92
N SER A 22 -2.90 -5.96 19.78
CA SER A 22 -2.11 -5.70 18.57
C SER A 22 -1.03 -4.63 18.78
N GLU A 23 -1.14 -3.78 19.81
CA GLU A 23 -0.12 -2.79 20.15
C GLU A 23 1.19 -3.47 20.58
N HIS A 24 1.13 -4.52 21.40
CA HIS A 24 2.33 -5.26 21.81
C HIS A 24 3.00 -5.94 20.61
N VAL A 25 2.21 -6.53 19.71
CA VAL A 25 2.73 -7.12 18.46
C VAL A 25 3.42 -6.08 17.58
N ALA A 26 2.83 -4.88 17.43
CA ALA A 26 3.43 -3.80 16.66
C ALA A 26 4.75 -3.29 17.27
N ARG A 27 4.84 -3.24 18.61
CA ARG A 27 6.10 -2.89 19.29
C ARG A 27 7.19 -3.94 19.05
N VAL A 28 6.86 -5.22 19.15
CA VAL A 28 7.81 -6.31 18.82
C VAL A 28 8.26 -6.20 17.36
N MET A 29 7.35 -5.90 16.42
CA MET A 29 7.68 -5.69 15.00
C MET A 29 8.70 -4.55 14.81
N VAL A 30 8.46 -3.41 15.47
CA VAL A 30 9.38 -2.25 15.47
C VAL A 30 10.73 -2.64 16.07
N GLU A 31 10.76 -3.34 17.20
CA GLU A 31 12.00 -3.81 17.82
C GLU A 31 12.80 -4.72 16.88
N GLN A 32 12.15 -5.64 16.15
CA GLN A 32 12.85 -6.50 15.18
C GLN A 32 13.35 -5.71 13.96
N LEU A 33 12.62 -4.69 13.51
CA LEU A 33 13.08 -3.78 12.45
C LEU A 33 14.28 -2.94 12.91
N CYS A 34 14.26 -2.39 14.13
CA CYS A 34 15.36 -1.60 14.69
C CYS A 34 16.67 -2.38 14.83
N LYS A 35 16.63 -3.72 14.97
CA LYS A 35 17.84 -4.57 14.96
C LYS A 35 18.55 -4.54 13.60
N ARG A 36 17.89 -4.07 12.54
CA ARG A 36 18.44 -3.99 11.18
C ARG A 36 18.97 -2.59 10.96
N GLY A 37 20.27 -2.37 11.20
CA GLY A 37 20.90 -1.04 11.13
C GLY A 37 20.80 -0.29 9.79
N HIS A 38 20.28 -0.93 8.74
CA HIS A 38 20.01 -0.33 7.43
C HIS A 38 18.52 0.03 7.23
N VAL A 39 17.70 -0.02 8.28
CA VAL A 39 16.27 0.32 8.25
C VAL A 39 15.98 1.40 9.29
N VAL A 40 15.26 2.45 8.90
CA VAL A 40 14.54 3.37 9.79
C VAL A 40 13.10 2.86 9.87
N THR A 41 12.55 2.81 11.08
CA THR A 41 11.15 2.45 11.28
C THR A 41 10.49 3.41 12.27
N THR A 42 9.19 3.61 12.08
CA THR A 42 8.34 4.41 12.94
C THR A 42 7.04 3.65 13.17
N LEU A 43 6.54 3.66 14.42
CA LEU A 43 5.22 3.15 14.73
C LEU A 43 4.16 4.21 14.40
N VAL A 44 3.33 3.94 13.40
CA VAL A 44 2.16 4.74 13.04
C VAL A 44 0.95 4.19 13.79
N ASP A 45 0.50 4.92 14.79
CA ASP A 45 -0.73 4.62 15.53
C ASP A 45 -1.91 5.33 14.85
N VAL A 46 -2.87 4.57 14.32
CA VAL A 46 -4.06 5.13 13.65
C VAL A 46 -4.90 6.04 14.54
N ARG A 47 -4.77 5.98 15.87
CA ARG A 47 -5.42 6.93 16.80
C ARG A 47 -4.90 8.36 16.66
N LYS A 48 -3.67 8.52 16.19
CA LYS A 48 -2.96 9.82 16.19
C LYS A 48 -3.11 10.54 14.86
N LEU A 49 -3.77 9.92 13.89
CA LEU A 49 -3.98 10.48 12.56
C LEU A 49 -5.23 11.34 12.58
N ASP A 50 -5.12 12.56 12.04
CA ASP A 50 -6.25 13.47 11.88
C ASP A 50 -6.89 13.22 10.51
N LEU A 51 -7.84 12.28 10.47
CA LEU A 51 -8.54 11.90 9.24
C LEU A 51 -10.02 12.27 9.36
N SER A 52 -10.48 13.18 8.50
CA SER A 52 -11.91 13.49 8.42
C SER A 52 -12.71 12.26 7.97
N SER A 53 -13.81 11.98 8.66
CA SER A 53 -14.73 10.89 8.31
C SER A 53 -15.80 11.29 7.29
N MET A 54 -15.89 12.58 6.95
CA MET A 54 -16.94 13.13 6.09
C MET A 54 -16.43 13.55 4.71
N ASP A 55 -15.12 13.71 4.57
CA ASP A 55 -14.49 14.18 3.34
C ASP A 55 -14.03 13.01 2.45
N ALA A 56 -13.59 13.35 1.24
CA ALA A 56 -13.08 12.40 0.25
C ALA A 56 -11.83 12.94 -0.47
N GLY A 57 -11.02 12.04 -1.03
CA GLY A 57 -9.83 12.39 -1.80
C GLY A 57 -8.76 13.10 -0.96
N GLU A 58 -8.13 14.14 -1.51
CA GLU A 58 -7.04 14.86 -0.84
C GLU A 58 -7.45 15.50 0.50
N ALA A 59 -8.74 15.79 0.71
CA ALA A 59 -9.24 16.39 1.95
C ALA A 59 -9.24 15.43 3.16
N ILE A 60 -9.14 14.11 2.94
CA ILE A 60 -9.01 13.14 4.05
C ILE A 60 -7.57 13.13 4.60
N LYS A 61 -6.58 13.55 3.81
CA LYS A 61 -5.17 13.27 4.10
C LYS A 61 -4.67 13.95 5.38
N ASP A 62 -4.07 13.14 6.24
CA ASP A 62 -3.11 13.61 7.23
C ASP A 62 -1.77 13.87 6.53
N ALA A 63 -1.28 15.12 6.61
CA ALA A 63 -0.08 15.55 5.90
C ALA A 63 1.18 14.80 6.37
N GLY A 64 1.31 14.56 7.69
CA GLY A 64 2.45 13.86 8.26
C GLY A 64 2.47 12.38 7.88
N PHE A 65 1.31 11.74 7.88
CA PHE A 65 1.14 10.37 7.39
C PHE A 65 1.47 10.28 5.90
N SER A 66 0.97 11.22 5.09
CA SER A 66 1.22 11.22 3.65
C SER A 66 2.69 11.39 3.31
N GLU A 67 3.38 12.29 4.01
CA GLU A 67 4.82 12.49 3.85
C GLU A 67 5.62 11.25 4.31
N SER A 68 5.20 10.61 5.40
CA SER A 68 5.77 9.34 5.88
C SER A 68 5.60 8.23 4.85
N MET A 69 4.40 8.06 4.31
CA MET A 69 4.11 7.05 3.29
C MET A 69 4.87 7.33 2.01
N LEU A 70 4.99 8.60 1.57
CA LEU A 70 5.76 8.98 0.40
C LEU A 70 7.23 8.54 0.51
N ARG A 71 7.86 8.77 1.67
CA ARG A 71 9.25 8.35 1.98
C ARG A 71 9.42 6.85 2.23
N ALA A 72 8.34 6.12 2.53
CA ALA A 72 8.42 4.70 2.84
C ALA A 72 8.92 3.90 1.63
N ASP A 73 9.84 2.97 1.88
CA ASP A 73 10.34 2.03 0.88
C ASP A 73 9.59 0.69 0.87
N GLY A 74 8.84 0.45 1.95
CA GLY A 74 7.90 -0.63 2.18
C GLY A 74 7.17 -0.35 3.49
N LEU A 75 6.17 -1.15 3.86
CA LEU A 75 5.46 -0.97 5.13
C LEU A 75 5.03 -2.31 5.74
N VAL A 76 4.74 -2.27 7.04
CA VAL A 76 4.12 -3.39 7.75
C VAL A 76 2.77 -2.96 8.28
N ILE A 77 1.74 -3.79 8.11
CA ILE A 77 0.41 -3.57 8.67
C ILE A 77 0.15 -4.61 9.75
N VAL A 78 -0.04 -4.15 11.00
CA VAL A 78 -0.47 -5.00 12.12
C VAL A 78 -1.98 -4.81 12.27
N ALA A 79 -2.73 -5.76 11.73
CA ALA A 79 -4.19 -5.71 11.63
C ALA A 79 -4.83 -6.71 12.59
N PRO A 80 -5.60 -6.25 13.59
CA PRO A 80 -6.44 -7.14 14.37
C PRO A 80 -7.67 -7.59 13.56
N GLU A 81 -8.07 -8.84 13.72
CA GLU A 81 -9.27 -9.39 13.07
C GLU A 81 -10.53 -9.07 13.89
N TYR A 82 -11.48 -8.38 13.27
CA TYR A 82 -12.81 -8.13 13.82
C TYR A 82 -13.86 -8.71 12.89
N ASN A 83 -14.64 -9.68 13.38
CA ASN A 83 -15.74 -10.30 12.62
C ASN A 83 -15.31 -10.75 11.21
N HIS A 84 -14.15 -11.40 11.11
CA HIS A 84 -13.56 -11.88 9.85
C HIS A 84 -13.06 -10.78 8.88
N GLY A 85 -13.01 -9.52 9.30
CA GLY A 85 -12.48 -8.42 8.52
C GLY A 85 -11.44 -7.59 9.26
N TYR A 86 -10.89 -6.60 8.56
CA TYR A 86 -10.03 -5.56 9.15
C TYR A 86 -10.87 -4.48 9.86
N PRO A 87 -10.26 -3.72 10.79
CA PRO A 87 -10.92 -2.59 11.43
C PRO A 87 -11.30 -1.51 10.39
N GLY A 88 -12.50 -0.95 10.46
CA GLY A 88 -12.96 0.04 9.46
C GLY A 88 -12.05 1.28 9.37
N ILE A 89 -11.54 1.75 10.49
CA ILE A 89 -10.54 2.83 10.54
C ILE A 89 -9.21 2.48 9.84
N LEU A 90 -8.77 1.20 9.83
CA LEU A 90 -7.59 0.82 9.05
C LEU A 90 -7.86 1.03 7.56
N LYS A 91 -9.06 0.70 7.08
CA LYS A 91 -9.46 0.99 5.71
C LYS A 91 -9.49 2.48 5.43
N HIS A 92 -10.03 3.28 6.35
CA HIS A 92 -10.06 4.74 6.24
C HIS A 92 -8.64 5.33 6.11
N VAL A 93 -7.69 4.83 6.91
CA VAL A 93 -6.27 5.22 6.84
C VAL A 93 -5.60 4.76 5.55
N LEU A 94 -5.98 3.59 5.04
CA LEU A 94 -5.46 3.09 3.77
C LEU A 94 -6.05 3.86 2.58
N ASP A 95 -7.31 4.29 2.65
CA ASP A 95 -7.97 5.02 1.57
C ASP A 95 -7.61 6.51 1.50
N SER A 96 -7.02 7.07 2.57
CA SER A 96 -6.56 8.46 2.58
C SER A 96 -5.38 8.70 1.63
N ASN A 97 -4.60 7.65 1.33
CA ASN A 97 -3.41 7.72 0.49
C ASN A 97 -3.55 6.73 -0.68
N LEU A 98 -3.04 7.09 -1.85
CA LEU A 98 -3.15 6.25 -3.05
C LEU A 98 -1.81 6.18 -3.76
N LYS A 99 -1.44 7.25 -4.47
CA LYS A 99 -0.18 7.35 -5.23
C LYS A 99 1.06 7.11 -4.35
N GLU A 100 0.96 7.41 -3.06
CA GLU A 100 2.03 7.25 -2.09
C GLU A 100 2.39 5.77 -1.85
N TYR A 101 1.52 4.82 -2.18
CA TYR A 101 1.73 3.39 -1.96
C TYR A 101 2.27 2.62 -3.17
N ILE A 102 2.18 3.20 -4.36
CA ILE A 102 2.45 2.50 -5.62
C ILE A 102 3.87 1.89 -5.64
N HIS A 103 3.95 0.62 -6.03
CA HIS A 103 5.15 -0.20 -6.12
C HIS A 103 5.94 -0.32 -4.81
N LYS A 104 5.27 -0.25 -3.66
CA LYS A 104 5.88 -0.50 -2.35
C LYS A 104 5.49 -1.88 -1.85
N PRO A 105 6.44 -2.67 -1.32
CA PRO A 105 6.10 -3.94 -0.72
C PRO A 105 5.44 -3.74 0.65
N VAL A 106 4.51 -4.64 0.98
CA VAL A 106 3.80 -4.64 2.25
C VAL A 106 3.85 -6.02 2.92
N GLY A 107 4.25 -6.03 4.19
CA GLY A 107 4.13 -7.19 5.07
C GLY A 107 2.88 -7.12 5.93
N LEU A 108 2.12 -8.20 5.98
CA LEU A 108 0.87 -8.26 6.74
C LEU A 108 1.03 -9.09 8.01
N CYS A 109 0.52 -8.56 9.12
CA CYS A 109 0.49 -9.25 10.40
C CYS A 109 -0.94 -9.26 10.95
N GLY A 110 -1.55 -10.44 10.92
CA GLY A 110 -2.86 -10.69 11.53
C GLY A 110 -2.73 -10.87 13.04
N VAL A 111 -3.64 -10.28 13.80
CA VAL A 111 -3.74 -10.46 15.26
C VAL A 111 -5.16 -10.87 15.63
N SER A 112 -5.33 -11.95 16.37
CA SER A 112 -6.66 -12.37 16.81
C SER A 112 -6.63 -12.96 18.22
N ALA A 113 -7.74 -12.78 18.95
CA ALA A 113 -7.98 -13.54 20.17
C ALA A 113 -8.30 -15.02 19.85
N GLY A 114 -8.76 -15.31 18.63
CA GLY A 114 -9.08 -16.67 18.18
C GLY A 114 -7.84 -17.48 17.76
N GLY A 115 -8.06 -18.78 17.55
CA GLY A 115 -6.99 -19.74 17.23
C GLY A 115 -6.37 -19.56 15.83
N PHE A 116 -7.07 -18.91 14.89
CA PHE A 116 -6.57 -18.70 13.52
C PHE A 116 -5.61 -17.51 13.38
N GLY A 117 -5.40 -16.71 14.43
CA GLY A 117 -4.37 -15.66 14.44
C GLY A 117 -4.52 -14.56 13.39
N GLY A 118 -5.74 -14.31 12.91
CA GLY A 118 -5.99 -13.23 11.97
C GLY A 118 -5.71 -13.59 10.51
N THR A 119 -5.71 -14.86 10.12
CA THR A 119 -5.54 -15.23 8.71
C THR A 119 -6.62 -14.60 7.83
N ARG A 120 -7.88 -14.49 8.28
CA ARG A 120 -8.95 -13.93 7.43
C ARG A 120 -8.81 -12.44 7.22
N VAL A 121 -8.33 -11.71 8.24
CA VAL A 121 -8.04 -10.28 8.05
C VAL A 121 -6.91 -10.07 7.05
N VAL A 122 -5.87 -10.91 7.06
CA VAL A 122 -4.79 -10.87 6.07
C VAL A 122 -5.36 -11.12 4.66
N GLU A 123 -6.12 -12.20 4.46
CA GLU A 123 -6.76 -12.51 3.17
C GLU A 123 -7.67 -11.37 2.68
N SER A 124 -8.42 -10.74 3.60
CA SER A 124 -9.30 -9.62 3.26
C SER A 124 -8.54 -8.35 2.84
N LEU A 125 -7.30 -8.17 3.30
CA LEU A 125 -6.47 -7.01 2.96
C LEU A 125 -5.79 -7.17 1.59
N LEU A 126 -5.52 -8.39 1.12
CA LEU A 126 -4.84 -8.63 -0.16
C LEU A 126 -5.47 -7.88 -1.36
N PRO A 127 -6.79 -7.93 -1.61
CA PRO A 127 -7.39 -7.16 -2.70
C PRO A 127 -7.22 -5.64 -2.52
N VAL A 128 -7.23 -5.15 -1.27
CA VAL A 128 -6.98 -3.73 -0.96
C VAL A 128 -5.52 -3.37 -1.27
N MET A 129 -4.56 -4.21 -0.88
CA MET A 129 -3.15 -3.95 -1.15
C MET A 129 -2.88 -3.87 -2.66
N ARG A 130 -3.49 -4.78 -3.43
CA ARG A 130 -3.43 -4.77 -4.89
C ARG A 130 -3.99 -3.48 -5.48
N GLU A 131 -5.18 -3.06 -5.04
CA GLU A 131 -5.83 -1.84 -5.55
C GLU A 131 -5.00 -0.58 -5.26
N LEU A 132 -4.37 -0.52 -4.09
CA LEU A 132 -3.48 0.57 -3.70
C LEU A 132 -2.10 0.53 -4.41
N GLY A 133 -1.88 -0.42 -5.32
CA GLY A 133 -0.64 -0.57 -6.07
C GLY A 133 0.53 -1.09 -5.22
N MET A 134 0.27 -1.65 -4.04
CA MET A 134 1.28 -2.29 -3.21
C MET A 134 1.54 -3.72 -3.66
N VAL A 135 2.70 -4.25 -3.27
CA VAL A 135 3.10 -5.63 -3.53
C VAL A 135 3.13 -6.40 -2.22
N SER A 136 2.13 -7.24 -1.96
CA SER A 136 2.14 -8.15 -0.81
C SER A 136 3.29 -9.14 -0.92
N ILE A 137 4.06 -9.30 0.16
CA ILE A 137 5.11 -10.32 0.25
C ILE A 137 4.50 -11.71 0.50
N PHE A 138 5.32 -12.77 0.42
CA PHE A 138 4.86 -14.15 0.62
C PHE A 138 4.63 -14.53 2.08
N TRP A 139 5.45 -14.03 3.01
CA TRP A 139 5.30 -14.36 4.44
C TRP A 139 4.31 -13.42 5.12
N ASP A 140 3.34 -14.01 5.83
CA ASP A 140 2.52 -13.31 6.82
C ASP A 140 2.89 -13.76 8.24
N VAL A 141 2.59 -12.90 9.21
CA VAL A 141 2.69 -13.25 10.64
C VAL A 141 1.31 -13.26 11.26
N ASN A 142 0.83 -14.44 11.67
CA ASN A 142 -0.43 -14.60 12.37
C ASN A 142 -0.23 -14.84 13.87
N VAL A 143 -0.79 -13.97 14.70
CA VAL A 143 -0.73 -14.05 16.16
C VAL A 143 -2.07 -14.55 16.69
N SER A 144 -2.13 -15.85 16.96
CA SER A 144 -3.30 -16.52 17.56
C SER A 144 -3.32 -16.32 19.07
N SER A 145 -4.53 -16.38 19.63
CA SER A 145 -4.75 -16.26 21.08
C SER A 145 -3.94 -15.11 21.70
N ALA A 146 -4.01 -13.92 21.10
CA ALA A 146 -3.14 -12.79 21.44
C ALA A 146 -3.10 -12.46 22.95
N GLY A 147 -4.19 -12.73 23.69
CA GLY A 147 -4.24 -12.53 25.14
C GLY A 147 -3.36 -13.48 25.97
N LYS A 148 -2.78 -14.51 25.32
CA LYS A 148 -1.81 -15.44 25.91
C LYS A 148 -0.41 -15.27 25.32
N ALA A 149 -0.25 -14.44 24.29
CA ALA A 149 1.04 -14.20 23.66
C ALA A 149 1.91 -13.23 24.48
N PHE A 150 1.31 -12.47 25.40
CA PHE A 150 1.98 -11.49 26.25
C PHE A 150 1.55 -11.66 27.71
N ASP A 151 2.44 -11.32 28.64
CA ASP A 151 2.11 -11.20 30.05
C ASP A 151 1.41 -9.86 30.38
N GLU A 152 1.02 -9.66 31.64
CA GLU A 152 0.35 -8.44 32.10
C GLU A 152 1.21 -7.17 31.97
N SER A 153 2.54 -7.33 31.93
CA SER A 153 3.49 -6.24 31.71
C SER A 153 3.74 -5.96 30.21
N GLY A 154 3.11 -6.74 29.32
CA GLY A 154 3.27 -6.62 27.88
C GLY A 154 4.52 -7.31 27.32
N ASN A 155 5.20 -8.16 28.11
CA ASN A 155 6.36 -8.92 27.64
C ASN A 155 5.90 -10.12 26.82
N LEU A 156 6.65 -10.41 25.76
CA LEU A 156 6.36 -11.51 24.85
C LEU A 156 6.61 -12.88 25.50
N LEU A 157 5.57 -13.71 25.57
CA LEU A 157 5.64 -15.10 26.03
C LEU A 157 5.89 -16.08 24.88
N ASP A 158 5.40 -15.77 23.67
CA ASP A 158 5.64 -16.58 22.48
C ASP A 158 7.07 -16.37 21.94
N GLN A 159 7.99 -17.25 22.36
CA GLN A 159 9.39 -17.23 21.94
C GLN A 159 9.60 -17.56 20.45
N ALA A 160 8.59 -18.11 19.75
CA ALA A 160 8.68 -18.40 18.33
C ALA A 160 8.30 -17.19 17.45
N LEU A 161 7.55 -16.23 18.00
CA LEU A 161 7.10 -15.04 17.25
C LEU A 161 8.27 -14.23 16.65
N PRO A 162 9.38 -13.94 17.36
CA PRO A 162 10.48 -13.16 16.80
C PRO A 162 11.10 -13.84 15.56
N ARG A 163 11.21 -15.17 15.55
CA ARG A 163 11.72 -15.93 14.40
C ARG A 163 10.79 -15.83 13.19
N ARG A 164 9.48 -15.88 13.40
CA ARG A 164 8.48 -15.72 12.33
C ARG A 164 8.52 -14.31 11.75
N ILE A 165 8.59 -13.30 12.61
CA ILE A 165 8.76 -11.90 12.23
C ILE A 165 10.06 -11.71 11.45
N ASP A 166 11.18 -12.27 11.92
CA ASP A 166 12.48 -12.10 11.26
C ASP A 166 12.48 -12.62 9.82
N LYS A 167 11.82 -13.78 9.59
CA LYS A 167 11.64 -14.33 8.25
C LYS A 167 10.84 -13.40 7.33
N MET A 168 9.71 -12.91 7.83
CA MET A 168 8.86 -11.96 7.12
C MET A 168 9.61 -10.66 6.78
N LEU A 169 10.30 -10.08 7.76
CA LEU A 169 11.06 -8.84 7.58
C LEU A 169 12.26 -9.01 6.66
N GLY A 170 12.89 -10.19 6.64
CA GLY A 170 13.95 -10.51 5.69
C GLY A 170 13.50 -10.37 4.24
N GLU A 171 12.34 -10.95 3.91
CA GLU A 171 11.75 -10.83 2.59
C GLU A 171 11.29 -9.40 2.29
N LEU A 172 10.60 -8.75 3.23
CA LEU A 172 10.14 -7.36 3.07
C LEU A 172 11.29 -6.41 2.77
N VAL A 173 12.40 -6.51 3.50
CA VAL A 173 13.60 -5.68 3.28
C VAL A 173 14.22 -5.97 1.92
N TRP A 174 14.30 -7.24 1.52
CA TRP A 174 14.80 -7.59 0.19
C TRP A 174 13.93 -6.97 -0.91
N MET A 175 12.61 -7.13 -0.83
CA MET A 175 11.67 -6.53 -1.78
C MET A 175 11.72 -5.01 -1.77
N ALA A 176 11.87 -4.38 -0.60
CA ALA A 176 11.94 -2.92 -0.48
C ALA A 176 13.14 -2.36 -1.24
N ARG A 177 14.31 -3.05 -1.19
CA ARG A 177 15.49 -2.66 -1.98
C ARG A 177 15.23 -2.77 -3.48
N VAL A 178 14.69 -3.90 -3.92
CA VAL A 178 14.47 -4.20 -5.33
C VAL A 178 13.42 -3.25 -5.92
N LEU A 179 12.29 -3.08 -5.24
CA LEU A 179 11.21 -2.23 -5.70
C LEU A 179 11.56 -0.74 -5.61
N ARG A 180 12.36 -0.31 -4.62
CA ARG A 180 12.93 1.05 -4.62
C ARG A 180 13.78 1.30 -5.85
N TYR A 181 14.70 0.38 -6.16
CA TYR A 181 15.48 0.48 -7.38
C TYR A 181 14.58 0.56 -8.63
N GLY A 182 13.52 -0.27 -8.67
CA GLY A 182 12.51 -0.24 -9.73
C GLY A 182 11.85 1.13 -9.88
N ARG A 183 11.36 1.73 -8.78
CA ARG A 183 10.74 3.06 -8.80
C ARG A 183 11.70 4.15 -9.29
N ASP A 184 12.98 4.04 -8.94
CA ASP A 184 13.97 5.07 -9.24
C ASP A 184 14.59 4.93 -10.64
N ASN A 185 14.65 3.71 -11.19
CA ASN A 185 15.47 3.40 -12.37
C ASN A 185 14.75 2.64 -13.49
N VAL A 186 13.54 2.12 -13.25
CA VAL A 186 12.81 1.30 -14.21
C VAL A 186 11.51 1.99 -14.60
N ALA A 187 11.42 2.41 -15.86
CA ALA A 187 10.19 2.95 -16.42
C ALA A 187 9.13 1.84 -16.54
N VAL A 188 7.92 2.10 -16.04
CA VAL A 188 6.79 1.16 -16.07
C VAL A 188 6.20 1.04 -17.49
N SER A 189 6.20 2.15 -18.22
CA SER A 189 5.85 2.20 -19.64
C SER A 189 7.11 2.35 -20.48
N ASP A 190 7.11 1.75 -21.68
CA ASP A 190 8.13 2.04 -22.68
C ASP A 190 8.07 3.54 -23.03
N PRO A 191 9.16 4.32 -22.86
CA PRO A 191 9.22 5.72 -23.27
C PRO A 191 8.85 5.94 -24.75
N SER A 192 8.91 4.90 -25.58
CA SER A 192 8.48 4.94 -26.98
C SER A 192 6.96 5.00 -27.17
N THR A 193 6.17 4.66 -26.14
CA THR A 193 4.69 4.64 -26.18
C THR A 193 4.01 5.87 -25.55
N SER A 194 4.76 6.72 -24.84
CA SER A 194 4.23 7.99 -24.33
C SER A 194 3.95 8.96 -25.48
N MET A 195 2.68 9.34 -25.63
CA MET A 195 2.27 10.36 -26.60
C MET A 195 2.92 11.69 -26.21
N MET A 196 3.53 12.39 -27.18
CA MET A 196 4.05 13.74 -26.94
C MET A 196 2.97 14.77 -27.21
N CYS A 197 2.82 15.74 -26.31
CA CYS A 197 1.88 16.82 -26.50
C CYS A 197 2.23 17.63 -27.75
N SER A 198 1.30 17.76 -28.69
CA SER A 198 1.52 18.53 -29.93
C SER A 198 1.70 20.03 -29.69
N ALA A 199 1.30 20.53 -28.52
CA ALA A 199 1.37 21.95 -28.19
C ALA A 199 2.69 22.34 -27.49
N CYS A 200 3.23 21.49 -26.63
CA CYS A 200 4.40 21.83 -25.81
C CYS A 200 5.52 20.77 -25.81
N GLY A 201 5.34 19.64 -26.50
CA GLY A 201 6.33 18.57 -26.57
C GLY A 201 6.50 17.75 -25.28
N ALA A 202 5.75 18.05 -24.22
CA ALA A 202 5.82 17.28 -22.98
C ALA A 202 5.20 15.88 -23.15
N PRO A 203 5.76 14.83 -22.52
CA PRO A 203 5.15 13.51 -22.50
C PRO A 203 3.78 13.56 -21.83
N MET A 204 2.81 12.89 -22.44
CA MET A 204 1.43 12.79 -21.98
C MET A 204 1.14 11.38 -21.49
N ASN A 205 0.55 11.30 -20.30
CA ASN A 205 0.18 10.04 -19.66
C ASN A 205 -1.23 9.64 -20.12
N GLN A 206 -1.53 8.35 -20.13
CA GLN A 206 -2.86 7.82 -20.40
C GLN A 206 -3.70 8.00 -19.13
N HIS A 207 -4.77 8.80 -19.17
CA HIS A 207 -5.54 9.11 -17.96
C HIS A 207 -6.96 8.57 -17.95
N ALA A 208 -7.56 8.25 -19.10
CA ALA A 208 -8.81 7.48 -19.15
C ALA A 208 -9.08 6.95 -20.56
N GLN A 209 -9.61 5.73 -20.63
CA GLN A 209 -10.38 5.29 -21.79
C GLN A 209 -11.82 5.78 -21.60
N LYS A 210 -12.37 6.49 -22.58
CA LYS A 210 -13.80 6.82 -22.62
C LYS A 210 -14.47 6.13 -23.80
N VAL A 211 -15.68 5.65 -23.57
CA VAL A 211 -16.54 5.15 -24.64
C VAL A 211 -17.27 6.35 -25.24
N ASP A 212 -17.02 6.62 -26.52
CA ASP A 212 -17.77 7.59 -27.31
C ASP A 212 -18.98 6.91 -27.95
N PHE A 213 -20.17 7.22 -27.43
CA PHE A 213 -21.45 6.72 -27.93
C PHE A 213 -22.01 7.54 -29.11
N SER A 214 -21.35 8.63 -29.50
CA SER A 214 -21.84 9.52 -30.58
C SER A 214 -21.46 9.03 -31.99
N SER A 215 -20.53 8.08 -32.11
CA SER A 215 -20.05 7.55 -33.39
C SER A 215 -20.65 6.17 -33.71
N PRO A 216 -21.49 6.04 -34.75
CA PRO A 216 -22.13 4.76 -35.12
C PRO A 216 -21.27 3.84 -36.01
N ARG A 217 -20.08 4.25 -36.46
CA ARG A 217 -19.38 3.58 -37.57
C ARG A 217 -18.44 2.43 -37.20
N THR A 218 -18.08 2.29 -35.93
CA THR A 218 -17.23 1.20 -35.41
C THR A 218 -17.56 0.95 -33.94
N ALA A 219 -18.76 0.44 -33.67
CA ALA A 219 -19.17 0.10 -32.31
C ALA A 219 -18.42 -1.14 -31.83
N ASP A 220 -17.76 -1.04 -30.67
CA ASP A 220 -17.27 -2.20 -29.93
C ASP A 220 -18.46 -3.13 -29.58
N PRO A 221 -18.38 -4.45 -29.83
CA PRO A 221 -19.50 -5.37 -29.62
C PRO A 221 -19.94 -5.49 -28.14
N VAL A 222 -19.10 -5.07 -27.19
CA VAL A 222 -19.39 -5.06 -25.76
C VAL A 222 -19.98 -3.72 -25.31
N PHE A 223 -19.45 -2.60 -25.81
CA PHE A 223 -19.77 -1.26 -25.32
C PHE A 223 -20.67 -0.42 -26.24
N TYR A 224 -21.01 -0.90 -27.44
CA TYR A 224 -21.87 -0.20 -28.42
C TYR A 224 -21.39 1.22 -28.79
N GLY A 225 -20.10 1.52 -28.64
CA GLY A 225 -19.47 2.82 -28.93
C GLY A 225 -17.99 2.67 -29.32
N THR A 226 -17.32 3.76 -29.69
CA THR A 226 -15.88 3.73 -30.03
C THR A 226 -15.04 4.06 -28.80
N LEU A 227 -14.10 3.18 -28.42
CA LEU A 227 -13.16 3.47 -27.33
C LEU A 227 -12.13 4.51 -27.78
N GLN A 228 -12.06 5.64 -27.07
CA GLN A 228 -11.04 6.66 -27.26
C GLN A 228 -10.19 6.81 -26.02
N GLU A 229 -8.88 6.97 -26.23
CA GLU A 229 -7.95 7.33 -25.18
C GLU A 229 -7.88 8.86 -25.09
N ILE A 230 -8.20 9.39 -23.91
CA ILE A 230 -8.11 10.82 -23.64
C ILE A 230 -6.84 11.07 -22.84
N HIS A 231 -5.99 11.91 -23.41
CA HIS A 231 -4.75 12.35 -22.81
C HIS A 231 -4.86 13.84 -22.50
N GLN A 232 -4.59 14.20 -21.25
CA GLN A 232 -4.48 15.60 -20.85
C GLN A 232 -3.04 15.92 -20.51
N CYS A 233 -2.50 16.97 -21.12
CA CYS A 233 -1.13 17.39 -20.91
C CYS A 233 -1.00 18.11 -19.55
N ALA A 234 -0.17 17.57 -18.66
CA ALA A 234 0.11 18.20 -17.37
C ALA A 234 0.87 19.54 -17.49
N GLY A 235 1.56 19.79 -18.61
CA GLY A 235 2.34 21.01 -18.81
C GLY A 235 1.52 22.22 -19.30
N CYS A 236 0.59 22.01 -20.23
CA CYS A 236 -0.17 23.10 -20.88
C CYS A 236 -1.69 22.93 -20.85
N GLY A 237 -2.20 21.84 -20.25
CA GLY A 237 -3.63 21.56 -20.18
C GLY A 237 -4.26 21.08 -21.49
N ASN A 238 -3.51 21.01 -22.59
CA ASN A 238 -4.01 20.56 -23.88
C ASN A 238 -4.57 19.13 -23.81
N VAL A 239 -5.71 18.89 -24.44
CA VAL A 239 -6.37 17.58 -24.48
C VAL A 239 -6.24 17.00 -25.87
N GLN A 240 -5.73 15.77 -25.96
CA GLN A 240 -5.63 15.01 -27.19
C GLN A 240 -6.40 13.71 -27.07
N MET A 241 -7.09 13.34 -28.15
CA MET A 241 -7.84 12.08 -28.22
C MET A 241 -7.27 11.24 -29.37
N ARG A 242 -7.07 9.94 -29.12
CA ARG A 242 -6.78 8.97 -30.18
C ARG A 242 -7.74 7.79 -30.08
N PRO A 243 -8.02 7.09 -31.19
CA PRO A 243 -8.66 5.79 -31.13
C PRO A 243 -7.84 4.89 -30.20
N ALA A 244 -8.50 4.22 -29.25
CA ALA A 244 -7.84 3.18 -28.48
C ALA A 244 -7.35 2.12 -29.46
N VAL A 245 -6.07 1.77 -29.42
CA VAL A 245 -5.54 0.72 -30.28
C VAL A 245 -6.25 -0.56 -29.86
N ALA A 246 -6.95 -1.22 -30.78
CA ALA A 246 -7.53 -2.54 -30.51
C ALA A 246 -6.38 -3.43 -30.02
N ALA A 247 -6.49 -3.94 -28.79
CA ALA A 247 -5.54 -4.92 -28.27
C ALA A 247 -5.50 -6.08 -29.28
N GLN A 248 -4.34 -6.30 -29.90
CA GLN A 248 -4.07 -7.51 -30.69
C GLN A 248 -3.92 -8.71 -29.75
#